data_AF-A0ABD5DU09-F1
#
_entry.id   AF-A0ABD5DU09-F1
#
_cell.length_a   1.000
_cell.length_b   1.000
_cell.length_c   1.000
_cell.angle_alpha   90.00
_cell.angle_beta   90.00
_cell.angle_gamma   90.00
#
_symmetry.space_group_name_H-M   'P 1'
#
loop_
_entity.id
_entity.type
_entity.pdbx_description
1 polymer ?
#
loop_
_entity_poly.entity_id
_entity_poly.type
_entity_poly.pdbx_seq_one_letter_code
_entity_poly.pdbx_strand_id
1 'polypeptide(L)'
;AYIDNEAVGRLIFAPAIVPLITRLEEQFTKYEIQQISNLTSAYAVRLYEILIAWRSTGKTPLITMYDFRQKIGVLETEYKRMYDFKKYVLDIALKQVNEHTD
;
A
#
# COMPACT_ATOMS: atom_id res chain seq x y z
N ALA A 1 -15.01 21.27 -1.10
CA ALA A 1 -16.02 21.82 -2.03
C ALA A 1 -15.50 21.62 -3.45
N TYR A 2 -16.33 21.09 -4.34
CA TYR A 2 -15.99 21.00 -5.77
C TYR A 2 -16.03 22.40 -6.38
N ILE A 3 -15.09 22.73 -7.26
CA ILE A 3 -15.13 23.98 -8.01
C ILE A 3 -15.74 23.64 -9.37
N ASP A 4 -16.98 24.09 -9.59
CA ASP A 4 -17.68 23.84 -10.85
C ASP A 4 -16.89 24.39 -12.04
N ASN A 5 -16.91 23.64 -13.14
CA ASN A 5 -16.25 23.93 -14.43
C ASN A 5 -14.71 23.96 -14.47
N GLU A 6 -14.01 23.63 -13.39
CA GLU A 6 -12.53 23.54 -13.41
C GLU A 6 -11.99 22.10 -13.29
N ALA A 7 -12.85 21.10 -13.08
CA ALA A 7 -12.44 19.73 -12.73
C ALA A 7 -11.46 19.67 -11.53
N VAL A 8 -11.52 20.67 -10.63
CA VAL A 8 -10.68 20.77 -9.44
C VAL A 8 -11.51 20.48 -8.19
N GLY A 9 -11.09 19.47 -7.42
CA GLY A 9 -11.60 19.20 -6.08
C GLY A 9 -10.82 19.97 -5.02
N ARG A 10 -11.47 20.82 -4.22
CA ARG A 10 -10.83 21.48 -3.07
C ARG A 10 -11.08 20.71 -1.78
N LEU A 11 -10.01 20.22 -1.17
CA LEU A 11 -9.97 19.63 0.16
C LEU A 11 -9.29 20.59 1.14
N ILE A 12 -9.87 20.73 2.33
CA ILE A 12 -9.28 21.50 3.43
C ILE A 12 -9.20 20.56 4.62
N PHE A 13 -7.99 20.34 5.13
CA PHE A 13 -7.80 19.60 6.37
C PHE A 13 -8.10 20.50 7.56
N ALA A 14 -8.75 19.95 8.59
CA ALA A 14 -8.95 20.67 9.83
C ALA A 14 -7.59 20.99 10.50
N PRO A 15 -7.40 22.15 11.16
CA PRO A 15 -6.14 22.52 11.79
C PRO A 15 -5.58 21.46 12.75
N ALA A 16 -6.46 20.72 13.45
CA ALA A 16 -6.08 19.64 14.35
C ALA A 16 -5.42 18.44 13.65
N ILE A 17 -5.63 18.26 12.34
CA ILE A 17 -5.06 17.17 11.55
C ILE A 17 -3.67 17.53 11.02
N VAL A 18 -3.35 18.82 10.88
CA VAL A 18 -2.04 19.31 10.38
C VAL A 18 -0.85 18.69 11.13
N PRO A 19 -0.77 18.73 12.48
CA PRO A 19 0.34 18.11 13.19
C PRO A 19 0.36 16.58 13.10
N LEU A 20 -0.78 15.94 12.81
CA LEU A 20 -0.80 14.50 12.54
C LEU A 20 -0.17 14.22 11.18
N ILE A 21 -0.52 14.98 10.14
CA ILE A 21 0.07 14.83 8.79
C ILE A 21 1.57 15.09 8.80
N THR A 22 2.04 16.17 9.42
CA THR A 22 3.47 16.49 9.45
C THR A 22 4.28 15.44 10.23
N ARG A 23 3.72 14.86 11.30
CA ARG A 23 4.34 13.74 12.02
C ARG A 23 4.32 12.42 11.24
N LEU A 24 3.34 12.23 10.34
CA LEU A 24 3.33 11.11 9.41
C LEU A 24 4.50 11.22 8.41
N GLU A 25 4.96 12.42 8.02
CA GLU A 25 6.07 12.54 7.07
C GLU A 25 7.43 12.05 7.60
N GLU A 26 7.62 12.03 8.92
CA GLU A 26 8.88 11.65 9.57
C GLU A 26 9.05 10.13 9.75
N GLN A 27 7.95 9.37 9.78
CA GLN A 27 7.95 7.94 10.15
C GLN A 27 7.47 7.01 9.03
N PHE A 28 7.29 7.52 7.81
CA PHE A 28 6.69 6.78 6.70
C PHE A 28 7.66 6.57 5.55
N THR A 29 7.43 5.46 4.85
CA THR A 29 8.12 5.14 3.61
C THR A 29 7.65 6.08 2.51
N LYS A 30 8.60 6.87 1.97
CA LYS A 30 8.35 7.73 0.81
C LYS A 30 8.65 6.94 -0.46
N TYR A 31 7.68 6.90 -1.36
CA TYR A 31 7.83 6.35 -2.70
C TYR A 31 7.03 7.20 -3.69
N GLU A 32 7.42 7.16 -4.95
CA GLU A 32 6.78 7.95 -5.99
C GLU A 32 5.42 7.34 -6.36
N ILE A 33 4.37 8.16 -6.40
CA ILE A 33 3.02 7.71 -6.79
C ILE A 33 3.02 7.07 -8.19
N GLN A 34 3.92 7.51 -9.07
CA GLN A 34 4.11 6.94 -10.41
C GLN A 34 4.47 5.45 -10.38
N GLN A 35 5.15 4.99 -9.33
CA GLN A 35 5.52 3.58 -9.17
C GLN A 35 4.31 2.70 -8.86
N ILE A 36 3.25 3.25 -8.28
CA ILE A 36 2.02 2.50 -7.98
C ILE A 36 0.87 2.82 -8.93
N SER A 37 1.02 3.81 -9.83
CA SER A 37 -0.09 4.27 -10.68
C SER A 37 -0.58 3.20 -11.65
N ASN A 38 0.28 2.24 -11.99
CA ASN A 38 -0.03 1.13 -12.87
C ASN A 38 -0.52 -0.13 -12.11
N LEU A 39 -0.48 -0.11 -10.78
CA LEU A 39 -0.98 -1.21 -9.95
C LEU A 39 -2.50 -1.10 -9.83
N THR A 40 -3.19 -2.13 -10.30
CA THR A 40 -4.66 -2.17 -10.30
C THR A 40 -5.22 -2.95 -9.11
N SER A 41 -4.41 -3.80 -8.48
CA SER A 41 -4.78 -4.52 -7.27
C SER A 41 -4.35 -3.76 -6.02
N ALA A 42 -5.29 -3.56 -5.09
CA ALA A 42 -4.97 -3.01 -3.78
C ALA A 42 -3.90 -3.84 -3.05
N TYR A 43 -3.90 -5.16 -3.23
CA TYR A 43 -2.87 -6.05 -2.67
C TYR A 43 -1.50 -5.83 -3.30
N ALA A 44 -1.44 -5.49 -4.59
CA ALA A 44 -0.17 -5.15 -5.25
C ALA A 44 0.41 -3.85 -4.69
N VAL A 45 -0.43 -2.82 -4.51
CA VAL A 45 -0.02 -1.55 -3.89
C VAL A 45 0.51 -1.80 -2.48
N ARG A 46 -0.23 -2.56 -1.65
CA ARG A 46 0.22 -2.90 -0.29
C ARG A 46 1.51 -3.71 -0.26
N LEU A 47 1.67 -4.67 -1.17
CA LEU A 47 2.91 -5.43 -1.26
C LEU A 47 4.09 -4.55 -1.63
N TYR A 48 3.92 -3.64 -2.60
CA TYR A 48 4.95 -2.67 -2.98
C TYR A 48 5.34 -1.77 -1.80
N GLU A 49 4.36 -1.22 -1.08
CA GLU A 49 4.59 -0.41 0.13
C GLU A 49 5.41 -1.17 1.19
N ILE A 50 5.11 -2.44 1.41
CA ILE A 50 5.86 -3.27 2.36
C ILE A 50 7.30 -3.45 1.87
N LEU A 51 7.52 -3.74 0.59
CA LEU A 51 8.86 -3.99 0.04
C LEU A 51 9.71 -2.71 0.03
N ILE A 52 9.14 -1.59 -0.40
CA ILE A 52 9.86 -0.32 -0.53
C ILE A 52 10.28 0.25 0.84
N ALA A 53 9.56 -0.11 1.91
CA ALA A 53 9.94 0.22 3.29
C ALA A 53 11.30 -0.36 3.71
N TRP A 54 11.74 -1.44 3.07
CA TRP A 54 13.01 -2.11 3.36
C TRP A 54 14.03 -1.97 2.23
N ARG A 55 13.78 -1.10 1.23
CA ARG A 55 14.68 -0.91 0.09
C ARG A 55 16.09 -0.51 0.52
N SER A 56 16.21 0.39 1.50
CA SER A 56 17.50 0.85 2.03
C SER A 56 18.28 -0.24 2.76
N THR A 57 17.58 -1.14 3.47
CA THR A 57 18.17 -2.29 4.15
C THR A 57 18.52 -3.43 3.18
N GLY A 58 17.90 -3.44 2.00
CA GLY A 58 18.10 -4.44 0.94
C GLY A 58 17.52 -5.82 1.25
N LYS A 59 16.91 -6.01 2.43
CA LYS A 59 16.29 -7.26 2.86
C LYS A 59 15.04 -6.97 3.70
N THR A 60 13.96 -7.65 3.36
CA THR A 60 12.73 -7.67 4.16
C THR A 60 12.95 -8.56 5.39
N PRO A 61 12.50 -8.16 6.60
CA PRO A 61 12.57 -9.01 7.77
C PRO A 61 11.71 -10.28 7.58
N LEU A 62 11.97 -11.29 8.40
CA LEU A 62 11.06 -12.43 8.52
C LEU A 62 9.75 -11.94 9.17
N ILE A 63 8.65 -12.06 8.44
CA ILE A 63 7.31 -11.66 8.90
C ILE A 63 6.47 -12.93 9.04
N THR A 64 5.72 -13.04 10.14
CA THR A 64 4.81 -14.17 10.31
C THR A 64 3.68 -14.12 9.30
N MET A 65 3.08 -15.26 8.98
CA MET A 65 1.93 -15.28 8.06
C MET A 65 0.76 -14.45 8.59
N TYR A 66 0.56 -14.43 9.91
CA TYR A 66 -0.47 -13.63 10.56
C TYR A 66 -0.23 -12.13 10.34
N ASP A 67 0.97 -11.65 10.67
CA ASP A 67 1.31 -10.24 10.53
C ASP A 67 1.29 -9.78 9.08
N PHE A 68 1.74 -10.65 8.17
CA PHE A 68 1.74 -10.34 6.74
C PHE A 68 0.31 -10.18 6.21
N ARG A 69 -0.63 -11.04 6.61
CA ARG A 69 -2.04 -10.94 6.24
C ARG A 69 -2.68 -9.64 6.74
N GLN A 70 -2.39 -9.27 7.98
CA GLN A 70 -2.82 -7.99 8.55
C GLN A 70 -2.25 -6.81 7.75
N LYS A 71 -0.93 -6.81 7.47
CA LYS A 71 -0.25 -5.73 6.73
C LYS A 71 -0.73 -5.58 5.28
N ILE A 72 -1.03 -6.69 4.60
CA ILE A 72 -1.53 -6.66 3.22
C ILE A 72 -3.03 -6.34 3.13
N GLY A 73 -3.72 -6.25 4.28
CA GLY A 73 -5.13 -5.86 4.37
C GLY A 73 -6.12 -7.01 4.20
N VAL A 74 -5.73 -8.23 4.53
CA VAL A 74 -6.61 -9.41 4.47
C VAL A 74 -7.18 -9.71 5.86
N LEU A 75 -8.50 -9.81 5.95
CA LEU A 75 -9.17 -10.12 7.21
C LEU A 75 -8.92 -11.57 7.65
N GLU A 76 -9.04 -11.83 8.95
CA GLU A 76 -8.89 -13.19 9.51
C GLU A 76 -9.95 -14.17 8.97
N THR A 77 -11.10 -13.65 8.52
CA THR A 77 -12.20 -14.44 7.99
C THR A 77 -12.06 -14.79 6.52
N GLU A 78 -11.23 -14.06 5.77
CA GLU A 78 -11.05 -14.20 4.33
C GLU A 78 -9.96 -15.22 3.99
N TYR A 79 -10.01 -15.86 2.82
CA TYR A 79 -8.91 -16.68 2.29
C TYR A 79 -8.24 -17.60 3.34
N LYS A 80 -9.04 -18.31 4.15
CA LYS A 80 -8.55 -19.11 5.29
C LYS A 80 -7.62 -20.24 4.84
N ARG A 81 -7.87 -20.78 3.65
CA ARG A 81 -7.00 -21.78 3.04
C ARG A 81 -5.80 -21.08 2.42
N MET A 82 -4.61 -21.61 2.69
CA MET A 82 -3.37 -21.08 2.10
C MET A 82 -3.41 -21.04 0.58
N TYR A 83 -4.07 -22.01 -0.06
CA TYR A 83 -4.28 -22.02 -1.50
C TYR A 83 -5.02 -20.76 -1.99
N ASP A 84 -6.12 -20.39 -1.36
CA ASP A 84 -6.92 -19.23 -1.75
C ASP A 84 -6.14 -17.94 -1.49
N PHE A 85 -5.46 -17.83 -0.35
CA PHE A 85 -4.60 -16.69 -0.05
C PHE A 85 -3.50 -16.50 -1.09
N LYS A 86 -2.83 -17.60 -1.46
CA LYS A 86 -1.79 -17.55 -2.47
C LYS A 86 -2.34 -17.10 -3.83
N LYS A 87 -3.41 -17.75 -4.29
CA LYS A 87 -4.01 -17.52 -5.61
C LYS A 87 -4.60 -16.12 -5.78
N TYR A 88 -5.31 -15.62 -4.76
CA TYR A 88 -6.10 -14.38 -4.87
C TYR A 88 -5.39 -13.15 -4.29
N VAL A 89 -4.32 -13.34 -3.51
CA VAL A 89 -3.59 -12.23 -2.88
C VAL A 89 -2.14 -12.22 -3.34
N LEU A 90 -1.36 -13.24 -2.97
CA LEU A 90 0.09 -13.23 -3.19
C LEU A 90 0.48 -13.25 -4.67
N ASP A 91 -0.04 -14.20 -5.43
CA ASP A 91 0.38 -14.41 -6.82
C ASP A 91 -0.04 -13.21 -7.69
N ILE A 92 -1.22 -12.63 -7.42
CA ILE A 92 -1.70 -11.42 -8.10
C ILE A 92 -0.80 -10.22 -7.76
N ALA A 93 -0.53 -10.00 -6.47
CA ALA A 93 0.29 -8.89 -6.01
C ALA A 93 1.72 -8.99 -6.56
N LEU A 94 2.35 -10.16 -6.48
CA LEU A 94 3.69 -10.42 -7.01
C LEU A 94 3.75 -10.19 -8.52
N LYS A 95 2.79 -10.71 -9.28
CA LYS A 95 2.76 -10.53 -10.73
C LYS A 95 2.71 -9.06 -11.10
N GLN A 96 1.80 -8.28 -10.50
CA GLN A 96 1.68 -6.87 -10.84
C GLN A 96 2.91 -6.06 -10.44
N VAL A 97 3.44 -6.27 -9.24
CA VAL A 97 4.65 -5.58 -8.76
C VAL A 97 5.82 -5.87 -9.69
N ASN A 98 6.06 -7.14 -10.04
CA ASN A 98 7.17 -7.50 -10.92
C ASN A 98 7.01 -7.00 -12.38
N GLU A 99 5.78 -6.82 -12.86
CA GLU A 99 5.52 -6.40 -14.24
C GLU A 99 5.46 -4.87 -14.41
N HIS A 100 5.12 -4.13 -13.35
CA HIS A 100 4.74 -2.71 -13.46
C HIS A 100 5.55 -1.77 -12.57
N THR A 101 6.53 -2.27 -11.81
CA THR A 101 7.35 -1.49 -10.87
C THR A 101 8.83 -1.85 -10.98
N ASP A 102 9.71 -0.93 -10.55
CA ASP A 102 11.18 -1.03 -10.65
C ASP A 102 11.86 -1.87 -9.55
#